data_AF-A0A7J6QYJ3-F1
#
_entry.id   AF-A0A7J6QYJ3-F1
#
_cell.length_a   1.000
_cell.length_b   1.000
_cell.length_c   1.000
_cell.angle_alpha   90.00
_cell.angle_beta   90.00
_cell.angle_gamma   90.00
#
_symmetry.space_group_name_H-M   'P 1'
#
loop_
_entity.id
_entity.type
_entity.pdbx_description
1 polymer ?
#
loop_
_entity_poly.entity_id
_entity_poly.type
_entity_poly.pdbx_seq_one_letter_code
_entity_poly.pdbx_strand_id
1 'polypeptide(L)'
;SSPEREDLSDREGPSAVEESLEENVLRLARLTDEIQSLMRKPGSASSPQAKAADSGPQGDSDSKDSPRYEDDWAASSGSSSHRSATEEVPTSKGIYHTIDNAESGSRDSSMPSVTEESQDSSGQLDALCQEEPLTVAWGGPREVRHPASVHHPTYNGQPAAPSLTSVAAGSVPDGIPEPTRSRVETFTTTEAGEPMQRGQVGWNEGQRTAASVTVTVNPQRRHQTIHGFGGAFTQAAAYLYKNLSPSTQKRYMDLVFGADGLRYSLGRVPINSCDFSPDTYNFDNVSDDFDLKSFDRDLQKDEELGMFAMIQDAQSHSKGLSGLNLLASPWSPPYWMKTGNHEMIGSEMPCLKSDQRYHRTWAEYRSLWFQGYAKRGINFTYHTVQNEPANYVNIWWEQCFYDAKDEADFIANHLGPVMKRDGLQNISLLFYDYNKGGMNDWADVVLAHPNATKYISGIALHWYDGYHFNNVQAFQNQYGADYYQLASEGCNCDGVLDLQYDTEWKRAMRYVEDTLGDLNAGVVGWMDWSMLLNIIENGAGGPNHSRLKNWCYTHIHVTNSSELVVSCLPHCT
;
A
#
# COMPACT_ATOMS: atom_id res chain seq x y z
N SER A 1 -67.05 37.37 -5.03
CA SER A 1 -67.17 37.43 -3.57
C SER A 1 -66.30 36.32 -2.98
N SER A 2 -65.12 36.66 -2.46
CA SER A 2 -64.54 35.93 -1.31
C SER A 2 -65.41 36.18 -0.07
N PRO A 3 -65.36 35.34 0.97
CA PRO A 3 -64.32 35.48 2.02
C PRO A 3 -63.83 34.12 2.62
N GLU A 4 -62.53 34.00 2.96
CA GLU A 4 -61.91 34.00 4.33
C GLU A 4 -61.76 32.59 4.94
N ARG A 5 -60.52 32.07 5.05
CA ARG A 5 -59.55 32.08 6.18
C ARG A 5 -59.93 31.12 7.32
N GLU A 6 -59.07 30.12 7.54
CA GLU A 6 -58.64 29.72 8.89
C GLU A 6 -57.24 29.07 8.84
N ASP A 7 -56.52 29.30 9.92
CA ASP A 7 -55.09 29.14 10.17
C ASP A 7 -54.91 28.00 11.18
N LEU A 8 -54.00 27.04 10.95
CA LEU A 8 -53.53 26.12 11.98
C LEU A 8 -52.06 25.77 11.74
N SER A 9 -51.21 26.42 12.53
CA SER A 9 -49.87 26.02 12.91
C SER A 9 -49.88 24.78 13.82
N ASP A 10 -48.71 24.12 13.87
CA ASP A 10 -48.12 23.33 14.96
C ASP A 10 -48.13 21.79 14.91
N ARG A 11 -46.87 21.28 14.85
CA ARG A 11 -46.29 20.07 15.46
C ARG A 11 -46.42 18.74 14.71
N GLU A 12 -45.44 18.47 13.85
CA GLU A 12 -44.91 17.11 13.69
C GLU A 12 -43.56 17.02 14.41
N GLY A 13 -43.47 16.14 15.40
CA GLY A 13 -42.25 15.80 16.12
C GLY A 13 -41.31 14.93 15.30
N PRO A 14 -40.08 14.68 15.78
CA PRO A 14 -39.08 13.92 15.06
C PRO A 14 -39.58 12.50 14.75
N SER A 15 -39.38 12.09 13.50
CA SER A 15 -39.78 10.78 12.98
C SER A 15 -39.08 9.64 13.72
N ALA A 16 -39.76 8.50 13.84
CA ALA A 16 -39.31 7.25 14.48
C ALA A 16 -37.97 6.64 13.97
N VAL A 17 -37.27 7.33 13.08
CA VAL A 17 -35.92 7.00 12.60
C VAL A 17 -34.84 7.55 13.56
N GLU A 18 -35.06 8.71 14.19
CA GLU A 18 -34.12 9.31 15.16
C GLU A 18 -34.10 8.56 16.50
N GLU A 19 -35.24 8.06 16.98
CA GLU A 19 -35.31 7.22 18.20
C GLU A 19 -34.49 5.92 18.04
N SER A 20 -34.37 5.38 16.83
CA SER A 20 -33.57 4.18 16.57
C SER A 20 -32.06 4.43 16.62
N LEU A 21 -31.62 5.66 16.32
CA LEU A 21 -30.20 6.01 16.32
C LEU A 21 -29.69 6.21 17.75
N GLU A 22 -30.47 6.90 18.60
CA GLU A 22 -30.15 7.05 20.02
C GLU A 22 -30.16 5.70 20.76
N GLU A 23 -31.13 4.82 20.49
CA GLU A 23 -31.12 3.46 21.07
C GLU A 23 -29.90 2.65 20.62
N ASN A 24 -29.48 2.75 19.36
CA ASN A 24 -28.31 2.05 18.85
C ASN A 24 -26.99 2.61 19.41
N VAL A 25 -26.88 3.93 19.58
CA VAL A 25 -25.72 4.57 20.23
C VAL A 25 -25.65 4.21 21.72
N LEU A 26 -26.79 4.19 22.43
CA LEU A 26 -26.85 3.76 23.83
C LEU A 26 -26.56 2.26 23.98
N ARG A 27 -26.89 1.44 22.98
CA ARG A 27 -26.57 0.01 22.96
C ARG A 27 -25.08 -0.23 22.70
N LEU A 28 -24.46 0.52 21.80
CA LEU A 28 -23.02 0.50 21.55
C LEU A 28 -22.21 0.99 22.76
N ALA A 29 -22.67 2.04 23.44
CA ALA A 29 -22.05 2.53 24.67
C ALA A 29 -22.11 1.47 25.80
N ARG A 30 -23.26 0.79 25.98
CA ARG A 30 -23.38 -0.30 26.96
C ARG A 30 -22.50 -1.51 26.63
N LEU A 31 -22.36 -1.85 25.35
CA LEU A 31 -21.44 -2.91 24.89
C LEU A 31 -19.98 -2.55 25.17
N THR A 32 -19.62 -1.27 25.02
CA THR A 32 -18.27 -0.78 25.30
C THR A 32 -17.98 -0.81 26.80
N ASP A 33 -18.94 -0.43 27.65
CA ASP A 33 -18.82 -0.54 29.11
C ASP A 33 -18.79 -2.00 29.59
N GLU A 34 -19.55 -2.90 28.98
CA GLU A 34 -19.49 -4.35 29.27
C GLU A 34 -18.13 -4.94 28.90
N ILE A 35 -17.59 -4.61 27.73
CA ILE A 35 -16.26 -5.04 27.29
C ILE A 35 -15.17 -4.49 28.22
N GLN A 36 -15.27 -3.22 28.63
CA GLN A 36 -14.34 -2.62 29.59
C GLN A 36 -14.48 -3.22 31.00
N SER A 37 -15.68 -3.70 31.39
CA SER A 37 -15.88 -4.41 32.65
C SER A 37 -15.33 -5.83 32.62
N LEU A 38 -15.46 -6.53 31.48
CA LEU A 38 -14.92 -7.88 31.25
C LEU A 38 -13.39 -7.89 31.19
N MET A 39 -12.79 -6.78 30.77
CA MET A 39 -11.34 -6.57 30.80
C MET A 39 -10.78 -6.26 32.20
N ARG A 40 -11.62 -5.93 33.19
CA ARG A 40 -11.19 -5.78 34.58
C ARG A 40 -11.39 -7.09 35.32
N LYS A 41 -10.35 -7.93 35.40
CA LYS A 41 -10.35 -9.02 36.39
C LYS A 41 -10.39 -8.43 37.81
N PRO A 42 -11.21 -8.97 38.73
CA PRO A 42 -11.25 -8.51 40.11
C PRO A 42 -9.97 -8.94 40.82
N GLY A 43 -9.17 -7.96 41.25
CA GLY A 43 -8.08 -8.18 42.20
C GLY A 43 -8.65 -8.76 43.49
N SER A 44 -8.08 -9.88 43.93
CA SER A 44 -8.48 -10.56 45.16
C SER A 44 -8.39 -9.63 46.36
N ALA A 45 -9.48 -9.60 47.11
CA ALA A 45 -9.64 -8.94 48.39
C ALA A 45 -8.49 -9.27 49.35
N SER A 46 -7.93 -8.23 49.97
CA SER A 46 -7.20 -8.35 51.23
C SER A 46 -8.20 -8.44 52.39
N SER A 47 -7.92 -9.32 53.35
CA SER A 47 -8.56 -9.36 54.67
C SER A 47 -7.50 -9.07 55.74
N PRO A 48 -7.85 -8.48 56.90
CA PRO A 48 -6.98 -7.59 57.65
C PRO A 48 -6.37 -8.20 58.93
N GLN A 49 -5.47 -7.40 59.53
CA GLN A 49 -5.00 -7.38 60.93
C GLN A 49 -3.57 -7.88 61.20
N ALA A 50 -2.70 -6.95 61.62
CA ALA A 50 -2.13 -6.96 62.97
C ALA A 50 -1.50 -5.60 63.31
N LYS A 51 -1.76 -5.13 64.53
CA LYS A 51 -1.25 -3.91 65.18
C LYS A 51 0.15 -4.15 65.79
N ALA A 52 1.00 -3.12 65.78
CA ALA A 52 1.88 -2.65 66.86
C ALA A 52 2.70 -1.46 66.30
N ALA A 53 2.47 -0.19 66.68
CA ALA A 53 3.03 0.49 67.85
C ALA A 53 4.56 0.33 67.98
N ASP A 54 5.36 1.36 67.65
CA ASP A 54 5.98 2.20 68.70
C ASP A 54 6.64 3.49 68.18
N SER A 55 6.68 4.46 69.09
CA SER A 55 7.35 5.76 69.21
C SER A 55 8.45 6.24 68.23
N GLY A 56 8.41 7.56 67.93
CA GLY A 56 9.55 8.37 67.43
C GLY A 56 10.68 8.57 68.47
N PRO A 57 11.52 9.65 68.44
CA PRO A 57 11.36 10.90 67.69
C PRO A 57 12.63 11.48 67.00
N GLN A 58 12.37 12.54 66.21
CA GLN A 58 13.12 13.80 66.02
C GLN A 58 14.66 13.86 66.04
N GLY A 59 15.19 14.59 65.05
CA GLY A 59 16.50 15.24 65.11
C GLY A 59 16.79 16.06 63.86
N ASP A 60 16.40 17.34 63.88
CA ASP A 60 16.80 18.39 62.94
C ASP A 60 18.33 18.50 62.81
N SER A 61 18.83 18.88 61.64
CA SER A 61 19.44 20.21 61.48
C SER A 61 20.05 20.44 60.09
N ASP A 62 19.79 21.67 59.65
CA ASP A 62 20.23 22.38 58.47
C ASP A 62 21.74 22.39 58.18
N SER A 63 22.03 22.73 56.92
CA SER A 63 22.98 23.78 56.46
C SER A 63 23.88 23.23 55.34
N LYS A 64 23.63 23.60 54.08
CA LYS A 64 23.99 24.86 53.38
C LYS A 64 25.35 24.80 52.70
N ASP A 65 25.36 25.46 51.54
CA ASP A 65 26.47 26.09 50.83
C ASP A 65 27.27 25.27 49.79
N SER A 66 26.86 25.49 48.54
CA SER A 66 27.73 25.55 47.34
C SER A 66 28.76 26.69 47.47
N PRO A 67 29.87 26.69 46.72
CA PRO A 67 29.91 27.32 45.38
C PRO A 67 30.80 26.60 44.34
N ARG A 68 30.43 26.53 43.05
CA ARG A 68 30.91 27.35 41.90
C ARG A 68 32.43 27.59 41.79
N TYR A 69 33.00 27.20 40.63
CA TYR A 69 33.80 27.97 39.64
C TYR A 69 34.38 26.95 38.64
N GLU A 70 33.94 26.89 37.38
CA GLU A 70 34.37 27.65 36.18
C GLU A 70 35.72 27.20 35.57
N ASP A 71 35.61 26.88 34.28
CA ASP A 71 36.49 27.18 33.16
C ASP A 71 37.76 26.36 32.80
N ASP A 72 37.64 25.80 31.58
CA ASP A 72 38.48 26.06 30.42
C ASP A 72 39.60 25.08 29.96
N TRP A 73 39.37 24.66 28.70
CA TRP A 73 40.30 24.63 27.56
C TRP A 73 41.23 23.43 27.27
N ALA A 74 40.94 22.88 26.09
CA ALA A 74 41.86 22.65 24.95
C ALA A 74 42.85 21.47 24.97
N ALA A 75 42.45 20.43 24.21
CA ALA A 75 43.16 19.80 23.10
C ALA A 75 44.70 19.64 23.14
N SER A 76 45.17 18.38 23.06
CA SER A 76 46.03 17.91 21.96
C SER A 76 46.38 16.41 22.08
N SER A 77 46.17 15.69 20.97
CA SER A 77 46.94 14.57 20.40
C SER A 77 47.93 13.77 21.26
N GLY A 78 47.84 12.43 21.19
CA GLY A 78 48.96 11.54 21.51
C GLY A 78 48.60 10.05 21.47
N SER A 79 49.07 9.36 20.43
CA SER A 79 49.03 7.90 20.26
C SER A 79 49.88 7.16 21.30
N SER A 80 49.42 6.00 21.82
CA SER A 80 50.09 4.68 21.75
C SER A 80 49.71 3.72 22.91
N SER A 81 49.22 2.53 22.52
CA SER A 81 49.46 1.17 23.07
C SER A 81 49.35 0.82 24.57
N HIS A 82 48.49 -0.19 24.81
CA HIS A 82 48.62 -1.35 25.74
C HIS A 82 48.54 -1.16 27.28
N ARG A 83 47.42 -1.59 27.90
CA ARG A 83 47.28 -2.82 28.74
C ARG A 83 45.95 -2.84 29.51
N SER A 84 45.53 -4.06 29.83
CA SER A 84 44.32 -4.56 30.50
C SER A 84 44.18 -4.26 32.00
N ALA A 85 42.93 -4.10 32.49
CA ALA A 85 42.34 -4.55 33.78
C ALA A 85 40.89 -3.99 33.88
N THR A 86 39.83 -4.79 33.73
CA THR A 86 38.99 -5.45 34.78
C THR A 86 38.31 -4.53 35.81
N GLU A 87 36.98 -4.45 35.74
CA GLU A 87 35.93 -4.39 36.81
C GLU A 87 34.60 -3.92 36.14
N GLU A 88 33.63 -4.78 35.83
CA GLU A 88 32.42 -5.16 36.62
C GLU A 88 31.74 -3.97 37.34
N VAL A 89 30.46 -3.64 37.07
CA VAL A 89 29.20 -4.09 37.75
C VAL A 89 28.07 -3.14 37.22
N PRO A 90 26.72 -3.40 37.28
CA PRO A 90 25.87 -4.59 37.13
C PRO A 90 24.74 -4.42 36.08
N THR A 91 24.19 -5.55 35.61
CA THR A 91 22.88 -5.62 34.92
C THR A 91 21.75 -5.86 35.93
N SER A 92 20.65 -5.11 35.82
CA SER A 92 19.37 -5.44 36.48
C SER A 92 18.34 -5.88 35.45
N LYS A 93 17.96 -7.15 35.60
CA LYS A 93 17.05 -7.94 34.76
C LYS A 93 15.60 -7.45 34.84
N GLY A 94 14.93 -7.51 33.69
CA GLY A 94 13.48 -7.64 33.59
C GLY A 94 13.01 -9.03 34.03
N ILE A 95 11.76 -9.08 34.46
CA ILE A 95 11.05 -10.30 34.86
C ILE A 95 10.09 -10.67 33.73
N TYR A 96 10.35 -11.78 33.05
CA TYR A 96 9.35 -12.53 32.28
C TYR A 96 9.29 -13.94 32.84
N HIS A 97 8.08 -14.41 33.11
CA HIS A 97 7.78 -15.75 33.60
C HIS A 97 7.86 -16.77 32.46
N THR A 98 8.72 -17.76 32.62
CA THR A 98 8.73 -19.02 31.87
C THR A 98 7.76 -20.02 32.50
N ILE A 99 7.08 -20.79 31.66
CA ILE A 99 6.47 -22.08 32.01
C ILE A 99 7.14 -23.10 31.11
N ASP A 100 7.71 -24.14 31.71
CA ASP A 100 8.42 -25.23 31.04
C ASP A 100 7.94 -26.59 31.57
N ASN A 101 8.19 -27.62 30.75
CA ASN A 101 8.08 -29.08 30.92
C ASN A 101 6.84 -29.76 30.31
N ALA A 102 6.92 -30.89 29.58
CA ALA A 102 7.98 -31.91 29.54
C ALA A 102 7.97 -32.79 28.27
N GLU A 103 9.19 -33.18 27.85
CA GLU A 103 9.73 -34.51 27.44
C GLU A 103 9.02 -35.49 26.48
N SER A 104 9.78 -35.90 25.43
CA SER A 104 10.26 -37.27 25.09
C SER A 104 10.44 -37.37 23.56
N GLY A 105 11.42 -38.05 22.93
CA GLY A 105 12.55 -38.88 23.33
C GLY A 105 13.36 -39.24 22.06
N SER A 106 14.60 -39.69 22.27
CA SER A 106 15.65 -40.04 21.30
C SER A 106 15.29 -41.04 20.19
N ARG A 107 15.98 -40.99 19.02
CA ARG A 107 16.91 -42.05 18.55
C ARG A 107 17.61 -41.73 17.23
N ASP A 108 18.69 -42.48 17.04
CA ASP A 108 19.90 -42.29 16.26
C ASP A 108 19.89 -43.07 14.91
N SER A 109 20.92 -42.83 14.11
CA SER A 109 21.59 -43.75 13.15
C SER A 109 21.26 -43.75 11.63
N SER A 110 22.30 -43.32 10.88
CA SER A 110 22.98 -43.98 9.74
C SER A 110 22.32 -44.11 8.34
N MET A 111 23.01 -43.49 7.38
CA MET A 111 23.16 -43.79 5.95
C MET A 111 23.68 -45.24 5.68
N PRO A 112 23.53 -45.85 4.46
CA PRO A 112 24.17 -45.36 3.22
C PRO A 112 23.47 -45.61 1.86
N SER A 113 24.08 -44.92 0.88
CA SER A 113 23.97 -44.92 -0.59
C SER A 113 23.95 -46.28 -1.31
N VAL A 114 23.25 -46.36 -2.45
CA VAL A 114 23.66 -47.11 -3.68
C VAL A 114 23.14 -46.39 -4.93
N THR A 115 23.94 -46.50 -5.99
CA THR A 115 23.97 -45.86 -7.30
C THR A 115 23.22 -46.58 -8.43
N GLU A 116 23.05 -45.84 -9.54
CA GLU A 116 23.15 -46.24 -10.97
C GLU A 116 21.92 -46.75 -11.78
N GLU A 117 21.78 -46.06 -12.95
CA GLU A 117 21.44 -46.52 -14.33
C GLU A 117 20.11 -47.26 -14.59
N SER A 118 19.45 -47.21 -15.76
CA SER A 118 19.43 -46.40 -16.99
C SER A 118 18.30 -46.99 -17.87
N GLN A 119 17.90 -46.27 -18.92
CA GLN A 119 17.17 -46.71 -20.14
C GLN A 119 15.63 -46.87 -20.14
N ASP A 120 14.99 -45.89 -20.76
CA ASP A 120 14.26 -45.95 -22.05
C ASP A 120 13.27 -47.11 -22.32
N SER A 121 11.98 -46.79 -22.47
CA SER A 121 11.23 -46.90 -23.75
C SER A 121 9.70 -46.99 -23.59
N SER A 122 9.01 -46.15 -24.35
CA SER A 122 7.72 -46.32 -25.04
C SER A 122 6.52 -47.01 -24.37
N GLY A 123 5.37 -46.30 -24.34
CA GLY A 123 4.05 -46.93 -24.36
C GLY A 123 2.91 -46.04 -23.86
N GLN A 124 2.16 -45.44 -24.79
CA GLN A 124 0.83 -44.86 -24.52
C GLN A 124 -0.14 -45.92 -23.97
N LEU A 125 -1.01 -45.55 -23.02
CA LEU A 125 -2.48 -45.58 -23.14
C LEU A 125 -3.17 -45.27 -21.79
N ASP A 126 -3.95 -44.19 -21.84
CA ASP A 126 -5.28 -43.96 -21.27
C ASP A 126 -5.70 -44.52 -19.89
N ALA A 127 -6.16 -43.54 -19.09
CA ALA A 127 -7.39 -43.51 -18.29
C ALA A 127 -7.32 -43.85 -16.78
N LEU A 128 -8.07 -43.02 -16.05
CA LEU A 128 -8.69 -43.18 -14.72
C LEU A 128 -7.90 -42.69 -13.50
N CYS A 129 -8.06 -41.40 -13.21
CA CYS A 129 -8.11 -40.89 -11.84
C CYS A 129 -9.46 -41.27 -11.21
N GLN A 130 -9.43 -42.09 -10.16
CA GLN A 130 -10.44 -42.08 -9.11
C GLN A 130 -9.72 -41.91 -7.78
N GLU A 131 -9.91 -40.75 -7.16
CA GLU A 131 -9.58 -40.53 -5.76
C GLU A 131 -10.83 -40.79 -4.91
N GLU A 132 -10.68 -41.67 -3.92
CA GLU A 132 -11.63 -41.83 -2.81
C GLU A 132 -11.29 -40.82 -1.70
N PRO A 133 -12.29 -40.15 -1.09
CA PRO A 133 -12.04 -39.25 0.05
C PRO A 133 -12.20 -39.98 1.40
N LEU A 134 -11.23 -39.76 2.28
CA LEU A 134 -11.31 -40.11 3.70
C LEU A 134 -12.34 -39.23 4.41
N THR A 135 -13.32 -39.88 5.02
CA THR A 135 -14.37 -39.32 5.87
C THR A 135 -13.87 -39.13 7.30
N VAL A 136 -14.16 -37.97 7.90
CA VAL A 136 -14.26 -37.83 9.36
C VAL A 136 -15.61 -37.18 9.69
N ALA A 137 -16.41 -37.90 10.46
CA ALA A 137 -17.78 -37.56 10.82
C ALA A 137 -17.86 -36.74 12.11
N TRP A 138 -18.78 -35.77 12.16
CA TRP A 138 -19.41 -35.30 13.40
C TRP A 138 -20.89 -34.98 13.18
N GLY A 139 -21.74 -35.60 14.00
CA GLY A 139 -23.00 -35.07 14.55
C GLY A 139 -24.17 -34.73 13.62
N GLY A 140 -25.25 -35.52 13.69
CA GLY A 140 -26.50 -35.35 12.92
C GLY A 140 -27.36 -34.10 13.24
N PRO A 141 -28.47 -33.91 12.48
CA PRO A 141 -29.10 -32.61 12.26
C PRO A 141 -30.28 -32.29 13.21
N ARG A 142 -30.51 -30.99 13.45
CA ARG A 142 -31.80 -30.44 13.87
C ARG A 142 -32.54 -29.91 12.63
N GLU A 143 -33.76 -30.39 12.43
CA GLU A 143 -34.70 -29.95 11.41
C GLU A 143 -35.07 -28.46 11.56
N VAL A 144 -35.03 -27.71 10.45
CA VAL A 144 -35.85 -26.50 10.26
C VAL A 144 -36.48 -26.55 8.87
N ARG A 145 -37.80 -26.38 8.84
CA ARG A 145 -38.67 -26.48 7.66
C ARG A 145 -38.48 -25.31 6.70
N HIS A 146 -38.38 -25.59 5.40
CA HIS A 146 -38.60 -24.61 4.33
C HIS A 146 -40.09 -24.53 3.95
N PRO A 147 -40.65 -23.34 3.65
CA PRO A 147 -41.90 -23.23 2.92
C PRO A 147 -41.68 -23.09 1.40
N ALA A 148 -42.43 -23.94 0.69
CA ALA A 148 -43.03 -23.82 -0.63
C ALA A 148 -42.37 -22.99 -1.76
N SER A 149 -42.07 -23.74 -2.82
CA SER A 149 -41.88 -23.39 -4.22
C SER A 149 -42.85 -22.34 -4.80
N VAL A 150 -42.30 -21.37 -5.54
CA VAL A 150 -43.00 -20.58 -6.56
C VAL A 150 -42.41 -20.92 -7.93
N HIS A 151 -43.27 -21.31 -8.87
CA HIS A 151 -42.94 -21.65 -10.25
C HIS A 151 -42.46 -20.43 -11.05
N HIS A 152 -41.32 -20.55 -11.74
CA HIS A 152 -40.94 -19.66 -12.84
C HIS A 152 -41.32 -20.29 -14.20
N PRO A 153 -41.84 -19.50 -15.16
CA PRO A 153 -42.14 -19.99 -16.51
C PRO A 153 -40.86 -20.11 -17.35
N THR A 154 -40.77 -21.17 -18.14
CA THR A 154 -39.70 -21.41 -19.12
C THR A 154 -39.79 -20.45 -20.29
N TYR A 155 -38.76 -19.63 -20.48
CA TYR A 155 -38.58 -18.76 -21.65
C TYR A 155 -37.70 -19.48 -22.68
N ASN A 156 -38.32 -20.03 -23.73
CA ASN A 156 -37.62 -20.48 -24.93
C ASN A 156 -37.44 -19.27 -25.86
N GLY A 157 -36.28 -18.63 -25.77
CA GLY A 157 -35.82 -17.64 -26.74
C GLY A 157 -34.29 -17.73 -26.82
N GLN A 158 -33.75 -18.10 -27.98
CA GLN A 158 -32.31 -18.02 -28.21
C GLN A 158 -31.86 -16.56 -28.04
N PRO A 159 -30.80 -16.27 -27.25
CA PRO A 159 -30.21 -14.96 -27.27
C PRO A 159 -29.41 -14.80 -28.57
N ALA A 160 -29.88 -13.89 -29.43
CA ALA A 160 -29.05 -13.35 -30.49
C ALA A 160 -27.84 -12.67 -29.84
N ALA A 161 -26.64 -13.04 -30.27
CA ALA A 161 -25.40 -12.40 -29.85
C ALA A 161 -25.48 -10.90 -30.18
N PRO A 162 -25.30 -9.99 -29.21
CA PRO A 162 -25.13 -8.59 -29.54
C PRO A 162 -23.78 -8.42 -30.23
N SER A 163 -23.81 -7.91 -31.45
CA SER A 163 -22.63 -7.37 -32.12
C SER A 163 -22.16 -6.15 -31.32
N LEU A 164 -21.12 -6.33 -30.51
CA LEU A 164 -20.46 -5.26 -29.78
C LEU A 164 -19.55 -4.51 -30.76
N THR A 165 -19.96 -3.29 -31.11
CA THR A 165 -19.10 -2.31 -31.75
C THR A 165 -18.12 -1.73 -30.74
N SER A 166 -16.85 -1.61 -31.13
CA SER A 166 -15.78 -0.99 -30.33
C SER A 166 -16.22 0.37 -29.78
N VAL A 167 -16.28 0.49 -28.46
CA VAL A 167 -16.54 1.76 -27.77
C VAL A 167 -15.26 2.59 -27.81
N ALA A 168 -15.34 3.77 -28.44
CA ALA A 168 -14.25 4.72 -28.40
C ALA A 168 -14.18 5.31 -26.99
N ALA A 169 -13.18 4.89 -26.20
CA ALA A 169 -12.74 5.67 -25.05
C ALA A 169 -12.60 7.13 -25.49
N GLY A 170 -13.37 8.04 -24.86
CA GLY A 170 -13.35 9.46 -25.17
C GLY A 170 -11.92 9.96 -25.18
N SER A 171 -11.38 10.25 -26.36
CA SER A 171 -10.07 10.91 -26.51
C SER A 171 -10.16 12.27 -25.83
N VAL A 172 -9.13 12.69 -25.08
CA VAL A 172 -8.97 14.12 -24.81
C VAL A 172 -8.83 14.77 -26.20
N PRO A 173 -9.69 15.71 -26.59
CA PRO A 173 -9.64 16.26 -27.94
C PRO A 173 -8.28 16.92 -28.22
N ASP A 174 -7.73 16.64 -29.40
CA ASP A 174 -6.42 17.06 -29.90
C ASP A 174 -5.97 18.42 -29.37
N GLY A 175 -4.85 18.42 -28.63
CA GLY A 175 -4.07 19.60 -28.27
C GLY A 175 -4.83 20.63 -27.43
N ILE A 176 -4.47 20.75 -26.14
CA ILE A 176 -4.83 21.91 -25.32
C ILE A 176 -4.21 23.15 -25.99
N PRO A 177 -4.98 24.04 -26.64
CA PRO A 177 -4.49 25.29 -27.20
C PRO A 177 -3.96 26.13 -26.04
N GLU A 178 -2.85 26.83 -26.28
CA GLU A 178 -2.33 27.80 -25.33
C GLU A 178 -3.46 28.74 -24.89
N PRO A 179 -3.78 28.81 -23.57
CA PRO A 179 -4.85 29.65 -23.08
C PRO A 179 -4.57 31.10 -23.47
N THR A 180 -5.32 31.62 -24.43
CA THR A 180 -5.31 33.05 -24.73
C THR A 180 -5.92 33.79 -23.55
N ARG A 181 -5.45 35.01 -23.22
CA ARG A 181 -5.95 35.83 -22.09
C ARG A 181 -7.48 36.04 -22.04
N SER A 182 -8.21 35.69 -23.09
CA SER A 182 -9.66 35.85 -23.21
C SER A 182 -10.49 34.56 -23.05
N ARG A 183 -9.86 33.38 -22.89
CA ARG A 183 -10.57 32.08 -22.89
C ARG A 183 -10.04 31.12 -21.85
N VAL A 184 -10.95 30.44 -21.15
CA VAL A 184 -10.65 29.33 -20.25
C VAL A 184 -11.26 28.07 -20.86
N GLU A 185 -10.43 27.04 -21.02
CA GLU A 185 -10.91 25.72 -21.41
C GLU A 185 -11.40 24.96 -20.17
N THR A 186 -12.48 24.21 -20.34
CA THR A 186 -13.06 23.40 -19.27
C THR A 186 -13.18 21.96 -19.73
N PHE A 187 -12.95 21.02 -18.82
CA PHE A 187 -13.24 19.61 -19.01
C PHE A 187 -14.20 19.20 -17.90
N THR A 188 -15.35 18.65 -18.27
CA THR A 188 -16.42 18.33 -17.32
C THR A 188 -16.82 16.87 -17.48
N THR A 189 -16.90 16.18 -16.35
CA THR A 189 -17.49 14.85 -16.25
C THR A 189 -18.64 14.93 -15.25
N THR A 190 -19.79 14.33 -15.56
CA THR A 190 -20.96 14.26 -14.67
C THR A 190 -21.48 12.83 -14.61
N GLU A 191 -22.13 12.44 -13.50
CA GLU A 191 -22.66 11.08 -13.32
C GLU A 191 -23.55 10.59 -14.47
N ALA A 192 -24.36 11.48 -15.04
CA ALA A 192 -25.30 11.16 -16.12
C ALA A 192 -24.80 11.52 -17.53
N GLY A 193 -23.56 12.02 -17.66
CA GLY A 193 -23.07 12.61 -18.92
C GLY A 193 -21.80 11.95 -19.44
N GLU A 194 -21.43 12.32 -20.66
CA GLU A 194 -20.18 11.84 -21.27
C GLU A 194 -18.95 12.27 -20.45
N PRO A 195 -17.91 11.42 -20.38
CA PRO A 195 -16.67 11.77 -19.71
C PRO A 195 -15.91 12.87 -20.47
N MET A 196 -15.23 13.74 -19.71
CA MET A 196 -14.27 14.74 -20.21
C MET A 196 -14.83 15.66 -21.32
N GLN A 197 -16.11 16.06 -21.19
CA GLN A 197 -16.73 17.00 -22.13
C GLN A 197 -15.96 18.31 -22.15
N ARG A 198 -15.41 18.65 -23.33
CA ARG A 198 -14.69 19.91 -23.54
C ARG A 198 -15.68 21.06 -23.67
N GLY A 199 -15.46 22.11 -22.90
CA GLY A 199 -16.17 23.38 -22.98
C GLY A 199 -15.20 24.56 -23.05
N GLN A 200 -15.76 25.75 -23.30
CA GLN A 200 -15.02 27.00 -23.25
C GLN A 200 -15.88 28.05 -22.55
N VAL A 201 -15.26 28.79 -21.63
CA VAL A 201 -15.87 29.95 -20.99
C VAL A 201 -15.06 31.21 -21.28
N GLY A 202 -15.75 32.32 -21.50
CA GLY A 202 -15.10 33.61 -21.75
C GLY A 202 -14.48 34.17 -20.47
N TRP A 203 -13.29 34.74 -20.59
CA TRP A 203 -12.65 35.47 -19.50
C TRP A 203 -13.22 36.89 -19.39
N ASN A 204 -13.95 37.17 -18.31
CA ASN A 204 -14.52 38.49 -18.05
C ASN A 204 -13.57 39.31 -17.17
N GLU A 205 -12.69 40.09 -17.79
CA GLU A 205 -11.75 40.94 -17.06
C GLU A 205 -12.48 42.14 -16.40
N GLY A 206 -12.30 42.32 -15.09
CA GLY A 206 -12.80 43.50 -14.35
C GLY A 206 -14.29 43.49 -14.00
N GLN A 207 -15.07 42.48 -14.41
CA GLN A 207 -16.48 42.34 -14.00
C GLN A 207 -16.61 41.37 -12.84
N ARG A 208 -16.63 41.89 -11.60
CA ARG A 208 -17.15 41.15 -10.45
C ARG A 208 -18.67 41.14 -10.56
N THR A 209 -19.24 40.08 -11.12
CA THR A 209 -20.68 39.84 -11.00
C THR A 209 -21.00 39.49 -9.55
N ALA A 210 -22.22 39.80 -9.10
CA ALA A 210 -22.72 39.34 -7.81
C ALA A 210 -22.97 37.83 -7.88
N ALA A 211 -21.90 37.03 -7.81
CA ALA A 211 -21.99 35.58 -7.73
C ALA A 211 -22.25 35.16 -6.29
N SER A 212 -23.06 34.11 -6.09
CA SER A 212 -23.31 33.53 -4.77
C SER A 212 -22.08 32.84 -4.18
N VAL A 213 -21.12 32.41 -5.02
CA VAL A 213 -19.85 31.80 -4.63
C VAL A 213 -18.73 32.40 -5.47
N THR A 214 -17.61 32.78 -4.84
CA THR A 214 -16.41 33.29 -5.53
C THR A 214 -15.17 32.56 -5.02
N VAL A 215 -14.43 31.93 -5.92
CA VAL A 215 -13.10 31.34 -5.64
C VAL A 215 -12.03 32.31 -6.16
N THR A 216 -11.11 32.72 -5.30
CA THR A 216 -10.03 33.68 -5.66
C THR A 216 -8.67 32.97 -5.63
N VAL A 217 -7.95 33.00 -6.75
CA VAL A 217 -6.60 32.44 -6.85
C VAL A 217 -5.56 33.52 -6.54
N ASN A 218 -4.66 33.24 -5.59
CA ASN A 218 -3.54 34.13 -5.26
C ASN A 218 -2.21 33.52 -5.73
N PRO A 219 -1.65 33.93 -6.89
CA PRO A 219 -0.41 33.34 -7.43
C PRO A 219 0.85 33.66 -6.60
N GLN A 220 0.76 34.55 -5.59
CA GLN A 220 1.87 34.86 -4.68
C GLN A 220 1.95 33.90 -3.49
N ARG A 221 0.89 33.13 -3.21
CA ARG A 221 0.93 32.05 -2.20
C ARG A 221 1.26 30.75 -2.92
N ARG A 222 2.50 30.28 -2.74
CA ARG A 222 2.99 29.03 -3.32
C ARG A 222 3.02 27.94 -2.26
N HIS A 223 2.76 26.71 -2.68
CA HIS A 223 2.81 25.50 -1.87
C HIS A 223 3.86 24.55 -2.47
N GLN A 224 3.64 23.24 -2.38
CA GLN A 224 4.51 22.21 -2.94
C GLN A 224 4.54 22.23 -4.47
N THR A 225 5.62 21.72 -5.06
CA THR A 225 5.69 21.42 -6.49
C THR A 225 5.07 20.05 -6.74
N ILE A 226 4.25 19.93 -7.79
CA ILE A 226 3.62 18.66 -8.15
C ILE A 226 4.60 17.83 -8.98
N HIS A 227 4.89 16.62 -8.51
CA HIS A 227 5.79 15.66 -9.14
C HIS A 227 5.08 14.84 -10.22
N GLY A 228 3.76 14.65 -10.12
CA GLY A 228 2.93 14.04 -11.16
C GLY A 228 1.77 13.20 -10.62
N PHE A 229 1.14 12.51 -11.55
CA PHE A 229 0.05 11.55 -11.30
C PHE A 229 0.31 10.29 -12.12
N GLY A 230 -0.11 9.13 -11.64
CA GLY A 230 0.26 7.87 -12.26
C GLY A 230 -0.48 6.65 -11.76
N GLY A 231 0.08 5.48 -12.06
CA GLY A 231 -0.36 4.22 -11.51
C GLY A 231 0.73 3.15 -11.54
N ALA A 232 0.39 1.92 -11.14
CA ALA A 232 1.35 0.82 -11.04
C ALA A 232 1.44 -0.03 -12.31
N PHE A 233 2.68 -0.26 -12.75
CA PHE A 233 3.09 -1.28 -13.70
C PHE A 233 3.23 -2.61 -12.96
N THR A 234 2.12 -3.17 -12.48
CA THR A 234 2.14 -4.50 -11.87
C THR A 234 2.46 -5.57 -12.92
N GLN A 235 2.95 -6.72 -12.45
CA GLN A 235 3.22 -7.87 -13.31
C GLN A 235 1.97 -8.33 -14.06
N ALA A 236 0.79 -8.25 -13.42
CA ALA A 236 -0.51 -8.47 -14.04
C ALA A 236 -0.74 -7.50 -15.21
N ALA A 237 -0.55 -6.20 -15.00
CA ALA A 237 -0.73 -5.19 -16.03
C ALA A 237 0.22 -5.40 -17.22
N ALA A 238 1.49 -5.68 -16.95
CA ALA A 238 2.49 -5.96 -17.99
C ALA A 238 2.16 -7.24 -18.79
N TYR A 239 1.78 -8.31 -18.10
CA TYR A 239 1.41 -9.56 -18.74
C TYR A 239 0.19 -9.39 -19.66
N LEU A 240 -0.84 -8.67 -19.20
CA LEU A 240 -2.00 -8.37 -20.02
C LEU A 240 -1.62 -7.49 -21.21
N TYR A 241 -0.87 -6.42 -20.98
CA TYR A 241 -0.40 -5.50 -22.02
C TYR A 241 0.36 -6.22 -23.14
N LYS A 242 1.30 -7.11 -22.76
CA LYS A 242 2.09 -7.90 -23.72
C LYS A 242 1.24 -8.79 -24.63
N ASN A 243 0.09 -9.24 -24.15
CA ASN A 243 -0.83 -10.12 -24.90
C ASN A 243 -1.87 -9.36 -25.75
N LEU A 244 -1.92 -8.03 -25.66
CA LEU A 244 -2.76 -7.22 -26.53
C LEU A 244 -2.22 -7.19 -27.97
N SER A 245 -3.10 -6.93 -28.94
CA SER A 245 -2.68 -6.66 -30.32
C SER A 245 -1.82 -5.37 -30.38
N PRO A 246 -0.88 -5.24 -31.33
CA PRO A 246 -0.06 -4.02 -31.44
C PRO A 246 -0.88 -2.72 -31.58
N SER A 247 -2.02 -2.76 -32.29
CA SER A 247 -2.92 -1.60 -32.38
C SER A 247 -3.58 -1.27 -31.05
N THR A 248 -3.94 -2.30 -30.27
CA THR A 248 -4.55 -2.13 -28.94
C THR A 248 -3.51 -1.64 -27.93
N GLN A 249 -2.28 -2.14 -27.99
CA GLN A 249 -1.15 -1.66 -27.19
C GLN A 249 -0.89 -0.17 -27.42
N LYS A 250 -0.82 0.25 -28.70
CA LYS A 250 -0.67 1.66 -29.05
C LYS A 250 -1.84 2.49 -28.52
N ARG A 251 -3.08 2.04 -28.72
CA ARG A 251 -4.27 2.76 -28.25
C ARG A 251 -4.27 2.92 -26.73
N TYR A 252 -3.91 1.87 -25.99
CA TYR A 252 -3.77 1.93 -24.54
C TYR A 252 -2.72 2.97 -24.11
N MET A 253 -1.52 2.94 -24.72
CA MET A 253 -0.47 3.90 -24.41
C MET A 253 -0.83 5.34 -24.78
N ASP A 254 -1.53 5.55 -25.91
CA ASP A 254 -2.08 6.86 -26.28
C ASP A 254 -3.08 7.38 -25.23
N LEU A 255 -3.93 6.50 -24.68
CA LEU A 255 -4.93 6.86 -23.67
C LEU A 255 -4.30 7.18 -22.30
N VAL A 256 -3.26 6.46 -21.88
CA VAL A 256 -2.67 6.62 -20.54
C VAL A 256 -1.53 7.63 -20.51
N PHE A 257 -0.62 7.57 -21.49
CA PHE A 257 0.62 8.35 -21.51
C PHE A 257 0.70 9.36 -22.66
N GLY A 258 -0.18 9.24 -23.67
CA GLY A 258 -0.19 10.09 -24.84
C GLY A 258 -0.62 11.53 -24.55
N ALA A 259 -0.30 12.43 -25.49
CA ALA A 259 -0.62 13.86 -25.39
C ALA A 259 -2.13 14.12 -25.29
N ASP A 260 -2.95 13.23 -25.81
CA ASP A 260 -4.42 13.36 -25.84
C ASP A 260 -5.10 12.35 -24.89
N GLY A 261 -4.35 11.89 -23.89
CA GLY A 261 -4.79 10.96 -22.86
C GLY A 261 -4.65 11.53 -21.44
N LEU A 262 -4.53 10.65 -20.45
CA LEU A 262 -4.35 11.00 -19.04
C LEU A 262 -3.00 11.67 -18.73
N ARG A 263 -2.01 11.52 -19.62
CA ARG A 263 -0.65 12.05 -19.47
C ARG A 263 -0.02 11.66 -18.13
N TYR A 264 -0.16 10.40 -17.74
CA TYR A 264 0.49 9.88 -16.55
C TYR A 264 2.00 10.14 -16.62
N SER A 265 2.54 10.59 -15.51
CA SER A 265 3.93 11.05 -15.36
C SER A 265 4.63 10.41 -14.17
N LEU A 266 3.90 9.64 -13.36
CA LEU A 266 4.43 8.74 -12.35
C LEU A 266 4.12 7.28 -12.73
N GLY A 267 4.98 6.37 -12.30
CA GLY A 267 4.79 4.93 -12.45
C GLY A 267 5.36 4.16 -11.28
N ARG A 268 4.58 3.25 -10.68
CA ARG A 268 5.07 2.38 -9.59
C ARG A 268 5.41 0.99 -10.14
N VAL A 269 6.55 0.43 -9.77
CA VAL A 269 7.04 -0.87 -10.25
C VAL A 269 7.35 -1.77 -9.05
N PRO A 270 6.68 -2.94 -8.95
CA PRO A 270 7.06 -3.94 -7.98
C PRO A 270 8.44 -4.53 -8.22
N ILE A 271 9.21 -4.64 -7.15
CA ILE A 271 10.47 -5.39 -7.13
C ILE A 271 10.13 -6.78 -6.62
N ASN A 272 10.40 -7.77 -7.49
CA ASN A 272 9.92 -9.15 -7.39
C ASN A 272 8.39 -9.21 -7.66
N SER A 273 7.76 -10.33 -7.30
CA SER A 273 6.30 -10.44 -7.34
C SER A 273 5.62 -9.61 -6.25
N CYS A 274 4.42 -9.14 -6.58
CA CYS A 274 3.38 -8.70 -5.68
C CYS A 274 2.12 -9.58 -5.85
N ASP A 275 1.07 -9.32 -5.07
CA ASP A 275 -0.22 -10.01 -5.20
C ASP A 275 -0.79 -9.95 -6.62
N PHE A 276 -0.64 -8.81 -7.30
CA PHE A 276 -0.91 -8.60 -8.74
C PHE A 276 0.21 -9.11 -9.65
N SER A 277 0.64 -10.35 -9.39
CA SER A 277 1.51 -11.12 -10.27
C SER A 277 0.85 -12.43 -10.64
N PRO A 278 1.11 -13.00 -11.84
CA PRO A 278 0.59 -14.32 -12.19
C PRO A 278 1.03 -15.44 -11.24
N ASP A 279 2.22 -15.30 -10.65
CA ASP A 279 2.85 -16.22 -9.70
C ASP A 279 3.83 -15.48 -8.79
N THR A 280 4.20 -16.12 -7.67
CA THR A 280 5.25 -15.64 -6.76
C THR A 280 6.64 -15.93 -7.33
N TYR A 281 7.52 -14.93 -7.38
CA TYR A 281 8.90 -15.08 -7.85
C TYR A 281 9.84 -14.03 -7.26
N ASN A 282 11.14 -14.33 -7.31
CA ASN A 282 12.24 -13.42 -7.06
C ASN A 282 13.40 -13.76 -8.01
N PHE A 283 14.50 -13.00 -7.94
CA PHE A 283 15.65 -13.11 -8.83
C PHE A 283 16.86 -13.83 -8.22
N ASP A 284 16.77 -14.34 -6.99
CA ASP A 284 17.82 -15.16 -6.39
C ASP A 284 17.23 -16.29 -5.52
N ASN A 285 17.05 -17.45 -6.15
CA ASN A 285 16.42 -18.61 -5.54
C ASN A 285 17.41 -19.58 -4.87
N VAL A 286 18.68 -19.20 -4.70
CA VAL A 286 19.69 -20.02 -4.02
C VAL A 286 19.81 -19.58 -2.56
N SER A 287 19.46 -20.48 -1.64
CA SER A 287 19.53 -20.23 -0.21
C SER A 287 20.93 -19.82 0.25
N ASP A 288 20.98 -18.78 1.09
CA ASP A 288 22.20 -18.26 1.71
C ASP A 288 23.29 -17.85 0.69
N ASP A 289 22.88 -17.44 -0.53
CA ASP A 289 23.77 -16.82 -1.51
C ASP A 289 24.11 -15.37 -1.11
N PHE A 290 24.88 -15.24 -0.02
CA PHE A 290 25.25 -13.95 0.54
C PHE A 290 26.09 -13.07 -0.41
N ASP A 291 26.66 -13.68 -1.45
CA ASP A 291 27.46 -13.01 -2.48
C ASP A 291 26.65 -12.68 -3.75
N LEU A 292 25.36 -13.08 -3.82
CA LEU A 292 24.46 -12.89 -4.97
C LEU A 292 25.07 -13.36 -6.30
N LYS A 293 25.73 -14.53 -6.28
CA LYS A 293 26.32 -15.18 -7.47
C LYS A 293 25.26 -15.75 -8.40
N SER A 294 24.13 -16.17 -7.83
CA SER A 294 22.98 -16.77 -8.50
C SER A 294 21.88 -15.75 -8.81
N PHE A 295 22.03 -14.50 -8.36
CA PHE A 295 21.13 -13.42 -8.75
C PHE A 295 21.05 -13.28 -10.28
N ASP A 296 19.83 -13.35 -10.80
CA ASP A 296 19.53 -13.11 -12.21
C ASP A 296 19.68 -11.62 -12.54
N ARG A 297 20.87 -11.27 -13.04
CA ARG A 297 21.23 -9.89 -13.42
C ARG A 297 20.52 -9.40 -14.68
N ASP A 298 19.89 -10.30 -15.42
CA ASP A 298 19.12 -9.98 -16.60
C ASP A 298 17.62 -9.90 -16.28
N LEU A 299 17.19 -10.24 -15.07
CA LEU A 299 15.81 -10.09 -14.61
C LEU A 299 14.81 -10.74 -15.61
N GLN A 300 15.11 -11.97 -16.02
CA GLN A 300 14.45 -12.67 -17.11
C GLN A 300 12.93 -12.79 -16.90
N LYS A 301 12.49 -13.00 -15.66
CA LYS A 301 11.05 -13.09 -15.36
C LYS A 301 10.29 -11.79 -15.68
N ASP A 302 10.90 -10.62 -15.45
CA ASP A 302 10.29 -9.33 -15.79
C ASP A 302 10.23 -9.12 -17.33
N GLU A 303 11.24 -9.59 -18.07
CA GLU A 303 11.24 -9.63 -19.54
C GLU A 303 10.12 -10.54 -20.07
N GLU A 304 9.99 -11.73 -19.50
CA GLU A 304 8.96 -12.71 -19.85
C GLU A 304 7.54 -12.17 -19.60
N LEU A 305 7.34 -11.43 -18.52
CA LEU A 305 6.06 -10.77 -18.22
C LEU A 305 5.81 -9.51 -19.05
N GLY A 306 6.81 -8.97 -19.74
CA GLY A 306 6.66 -7.77 -20.57
C GLY A 306 6.78 -6.46 -19.80
N MET A 307 7.34 -6.49 -18.59
CA MET A 307 7.54 -5.30 -17.75
C MET A 307 8.36 -4.24 -18.49
N PHE A 308 9.49 -4.64 -19.07
CA PHE A 308 10.38 -3.73 -19.79
C PHE A 308 9.70 -3.11 -21.02
N ALA A 309 9.01 -3.93 -21.81
CA ALA A 309 8.29 -3.47 -22.99
C ALA A 309 7.22 -2.42 -22.63
N MET A 310 6.37 -2.73 -21.64
CA MET A 310 5.32 -1.80 -21.21
C MET A 310 5.88 -0.47 -20.69
N ILE A 311 6.94 -0.51 -19.88
CA ILE A 311 7.56 0.70 -19.32
C ILE A 311 8.25 1.53 -20.41
N GLN A 312 8.97 0.90 -21.34
CA GLN A 312 9.65 1.59 -22.44
C GLN A 312 8.66 2.24 -23.42
N ASP A 313 7.52 1.59 -23.68
CA ASP A 313 6.45 2.16 -24.47
C ASP A 313 5.84 3.39 -23.76
N ALA A 314 5.60 3.31 -22.45
CA ALA A 314 5.14 4.44 -21.66
C ALA A 314 6.15 5.61 -21.67
N GLN A 315 7.45 5.33 -21.50
CA GLN A 315 8.52 6.33 -21.61
C GLN A 315 8.55 7.01 -22.99
N SER A 316 8.33 6.23 -24.04
CA SER A 316 8.31 6.73 -25.42
C SER A 316 7.12 7.66 -25.68
N HIS A 317 5.93 7.31 -25.18
CA HIS A 317 4.72 8.15 -25.32
C HIS A 317 4.78 9.40 -24.43
N SER A 318 5.45 9.33 -23.29
CA SER A 318 5.65 10.45 -22.37
C SER A 318 6.76 11.42 -22.84
N LYS A 319 7.52 11.05 -23.87
CA LYS A 319 8.66 11.85 -24.36
C LYS A 319 8.18 13.12 -25.03
N GLY A 320 8.70 14.27 -24.59
CA GLY A 320 8.27 15.59 -25.07
C GLY A 320 7.04 16.15 -24.33
N LEU A 321 6.52 15.40 -23.36
CA LEU A 321 5.54 15.87 -22.38
C LEU A 321 6.26 16.12 -21.04
N SER A 322 5.68 15.69 -19.92
CA SER A 322 6.28 15.73 -18.58
C SER A 322 7.38 14.68 -18.35
N GLY A 323 7.54 13.71 -19.25
CA GLY A 323 8.33 12.51 -18.99
C GLY A 323 7.65 11.57 -18.00
N LEU A 324 8.35 10.48 -17.65
CA LEU A 324 7.87 9.45 -16.73
C LEU A 324 8.89 9.25 -15.60
N ASN A 325 8.48 9.53 -14.37
CA ASN A 325 9.24 9.24 -13.16
C ASN A 325 8.77 7.91 -12.56
N LEU A 326 9.70 7.05 -12.18
CA LEU A 326 9.37 5.73 -11.66
C LEU A 326 9.69 5.61 -10.16
N LEU A 327 8.81 4.94 -9.42
CA LEU A 327 8.99 4.49 -8.05
C LEU A 327 9.11 2.96 -8.02
N ALA A 328 10.09 2.42 -7.30
CA ALA A 328 10.19 0.98 -7.07
C ALA A 328 9.96 0.59 -5.60
N SER A 329 9.14 -0.42 -5.34
CA SER A 329 8.84 -0.91 -3.98
C SER A 329 8.99 -2.43 -3.90
N PRO A 330 9.61 -3.04 -2.87
CA PRO A 330 9.55 -4.50 -2.67
C PRO A 330 8.30 -4.91 -1.89
N TRP A 331 7.72 -6.05 -2.24
CA TRP A 331 6.70 -6.70 -1.40
C TRP A 331 7.31 -7.72 -0.45
N SER A 332 8.29 -8.48 -0.93
CA SER A 332 9.02 -9.45 -0.10
C SER A 332 10.46 -9.62 -0.59
N PRO A 333 11.43 -9.82 0.33
CA PRO A 333 12.72 -10.38 -0.03
C PRO A 333 12.58 -11.86 -0.46
N PRO A 334 13.62 -12.44 -1.11
CA PRO A 334 13.67 -13.88 -1.35
C PRO A 334 13.42 -14.69 -0.07
N TYR A 335 12.71 -15.81 -0.23
CA TYR A 335 12.23 -16.62 0.88
C TYR A 335 13.32 -17.07 1.86
N TRP A 336 14.54 -17.28 1.37
CA TRP A 336 15.66 -17.75 2.18
C TRP A 336 16.23 -16.67 3.12
N MET A 337 15.93 -15.39 2.87
CA MET A 337 16.31 -14.28 3.75
C MET A 337 15.33 -14.11 4.92
N LYS A 338 14.12 -14.65 4.81
CA LYS A 338 13.05 -14.47 5.78
C LYS A 338 13.13 -15.46 6.93
N THR A 339 12.66 -15.01 8.09
CA THR A 339 12.31 -15.88 9.22
C THR A 339 11.04 -16.68 8.88
N GLY A 340 10.77 -17.71 9.68
CA GLY A 340 9.55 -18.51 9.54
C GLY A 340 9.66 -19.62 8.51
N ASN A 341 8.56 -19.82 7.78
CA ASN A 341 8.28 -20.96 6.91
C ASN A 341 9.05 -20.97 5.57
N HIS A 342 10.00 -20.05 5.36
CA HIS A 342 10.71 -19.92 4.08
C HIS A 342 9.78 -19.67 2.89
N GLU A 343 8.82 -18.75 3.03
CA GLU A 343 7.96 -18.30 1.94
C GLU A 343 8.06 -16.77 1.72
N MET A 344 7.83 -16.33 0.49
CA MET A 344 7.67 -14.89 0.21
C MET A 344 6.29 -14.37 0.63
N ILE A 345 5.27 -15.24 0.59
CA ILE A 345 3.91 -14.96 1.03
C ILE A 345 3.87 -14.86 2.56
N GLY A 346 3.16 -13.86 3.07
CA GLY A 346 3.02 -13.63 4.50
C GLY A 346 4.30 -13.11 5.15
N SER A 347 4.24 -12.72 6.42
CA SER A 347 5.44 -12.31 7.14
C SER A 347 5.39 -12.72 8.61
N GLU A 348 6.53 -13.21 9.10
CA GLU A 348 6.82 -13.27 10.53
C GLU A 348 7.33 -11.92 11.04
N MET A 349 7.44 -11.79 12.37
CA MET A 349 7.96 -10.61 13.05
C MET A 349 9.14 -11.00 13.95
N PRO A 350 10.38 -10.56 13.65
CA PRO A 350 10.80 -9.74 12.50
C PRO A 350 10.80 -10.52 11.19
N CYS A 351 10.65 -9.84 10.04
CA CYS A 351 10.66 -10.48 8.72
C CYS A 351 12.02 -11.09 8.34
N LEU A 352 13.10 -10.31 8.44
CA LEU A 352 14.44 -10.78 8.07
C LEU A 352 15.07 -11.57 9.21
N LYS A 353 15.84 -12.61 8.85
CA LYS A 353 16.65 -13.36 9.82
C LYS A 353 17.66 -12.43 10.49
N SER A 354 17.86 -12.64 11.81
CA SER A 354 18.65 -11.75 12.67
C SER A 354 20.13 -11.61 12.31
N ASP A 355 20.69 -12.57 11.56
CA ASP A 355 22.05 -12.46 11.04
C ASP A 355 22.14 -11.30 10.04
N GLN A 356 22.99 -10.33 10.35
CA GLN A 356 23.16 -9.10 9.58
C GLN A 356 23.63 -9.34 8.13
N ARG A 357 24.14 -10.52 7.80
CA ARG A 357 24.41 -10.90 6.41
C ARG A 357 23.14 -10.88 5.56
N TYR A 358 21.99 -11.27 6.10
CA TYR A 358 20.71 -11.22 5.36
C TYR A 358 20.29 -9.78 5.06
N HIS A 359 20.40 -8.88 6.04
CA HIS A 359 20.10 -7.44 5.84
C HIS A 359 21.04 -6.81 4.81
N ARG A 360 22.36 -7.06 4.91
CA ARG A 360 23.33 -6.57 3.92
C ARG A 360 23.00 -7.10 2.52
N THR A 361 22.82 -8.41 2.39
CA THR A 361 22.55 -9.04 1.11
C THR A 361 21.21 -8.58 0.52
N TRP A 362 20.20 -8.31 1.34
CA TRP A 362 18.95 -7.70 0.87
C TRP A 362 19.17 -6.31 0.28
N ALA A 363 19.97 -5.45 0.93
CA ALA A 363 20.31 -4.15 0.37
C ALA A 363 21.12 -4.27 -0.95
N GLU A 364 22.04 -5.23 -1.05
CA GLU A 364 22.84 -5.49 -2.25
C GLU A 364 21.98 -6.04 -3.40
N TYR A 365 21.01 -6.89 -3.10
CA TYR A 365 20.01 -7.39 -4.05
C TYR A 365 19.26 -6.22 -4.70
N ARG A 366 18.82 -5.24 -3.89
CA ARG A 366 18.12 -4.03 -4.38
C ARG A 366 18.98 -3.25 -5.36
N SER A 367 20.27 -3.08 -5.05
CA SER A 367 21.22 -2.43 -5.95
C SER A 367 21.36 -3.17 -7.28
N LEU A 368 21.49 -4.50 -7.26
CA LEU A 368 21.57 -5.31 -8.48
C LEU A 368 20.30 -5.22 -9.34
N TRP A 369 19.12 -5.17 -8.71
CA TRP A 369 17.85 -5.00 -9.40
C TRP A 369 17.79 -3.65 -10.15
N PHE A 370 18.15 -2.53 -9.49
CA PHE A 370 18.20 -1.23 -10.14
C PHE A 370 19.19 -1.20 -11.31
N GLN A 371 20.35 -1.82 -11.15
CA GLN A 371 21.33 -1.94 -12.24
C GLN A 371 20.77 -2.77 -13.41
N GLY A 372 20.00 -3.83 -13.15
CA GLY A 372 19.34 -4.65 -14.17
C GLY A 372 18.34 -3.86 -15.02
N TYR A 373 17.52 -3.01 -14.38
CA TYR A 373 16.62 -2.09 -15.09
C TYR A 373 17.38 -0.97 -15.84
N ALA A 374 18.42 -0.40 -15.23
CA ALA A 374 19.22 0.66 -15.84
C ALA A 374 19.93 0.19 -17.13
N LYS A 375 20.38 -1.07 -17.19
CA LYS A 375 20.92 -1.69 -18.42
C LYS A 375 19.93 -1.68 -19.59
N ARG A 376 18.63 -1.63 -19.30
CA ARG A 376 17.54 -1.57 -20.28
C ARG A 376 17.03 -0.16 -20.52
N GLY A 377 17.75 0.86 -20.03
CA GLY A 377 17.37 2.26 -20.18
C GLY A 377 16.22 2.71 -19.28
N ILE A 378 15.83 1.90 -18.29
CA ILE A 378 14.78 2.23 -17.33
C ILE A 378 15.43 2.68 -16.03
N ASN A 379 15.33 3.97 -15.75
CA ASN A 379 15.87 4.58 -14.54
C ASN A 379 14.73 4.95 -13.58
N PHE A 380 15.03 4.89 -12.29
CA PHE A 380 14.08 5.20 -11.23
C PHE A 380 14.36 6.57 -10.62
N THR A 381 13.29 7.25 -10.24
CA THR A 381 13.35 8.52 -9.53
C THR A 381 13.19 8.31 -8.03
N TYR A 382 12.35 7.33 -7.64
CA TYR A 382 12.03 7.02 -6.26
C TYR A 382 12.18 5.54 -5.97
N HIS A 383 12.35 5.22 -4.71
CA HIS A 383 12.10 3.87 -4.21
C HIS A 383 11.65 3.91 -2.76
N THR A 384 10.95 2.87 -2.33
CA THR A 384 10.59 2.69 -0.92
C THR A 384 11.43 1.59 -0.29
N VAL A 385 11.44 1.55 1.04
CA VAL A 385 12.13 0.51 1.81
C VAL A 385 11.42 -0.83 1.65
N GLN A 386 10.10 -0.81 1.83
CA GLN A 386 9.23 -1.96 1.90
C GLN A 386 7.81 -1.50 1.62
N ASN A 387 7.06 -2.24 0.80
CA ASN A 387 5.62 -2.08 0.66
C ASN A 387 4.92 -2.52 1.95
N GLU A 388 4.08 -1.66 2.51
CA GLU A 388 3.25 -1.98 3.68
C GLU A 388 3.99 -2.64 4.87
N PRO A 389 5.11 -2.07 5.35
CA PRO A 389 5.95 -2.66 6.39
C PRO A 389 5.21 -2.88 7.71
N ALA A 390 4.24 -2.01 8.03
CA ALA A 390 3.46 -2.08 9.25
C ALA A 390 2.30 -3.08 9.18
N ASN A 391 2.08 -3.74 8.04
CA ASN A 391 1.09 -4.80 7.94
C ASN A 391 1.61 -6.03 8.70
N TYR A 392 1.11 -6.23 9.92
CA TYR A 392 1.48 -7.36 10.79
C TYR A 392 0.51 -8.54 10.67
N VAL A 393 -0.57 -8.39 9.89
CA VAL A 393 -1.52 -9.47 9.64
C VAL A 393 -0.92 -10.34 8.55
N ASN A 394 -0.73 -11.63 8.84
CA ASN A 394 -0.23 -12.58 7.85
C ASN A 394 -1.33 -12.83 6.79
N ILE A 395 -1.03 -12.44 5.55
CA ILE A 395 -1.94 -12.46 4.39
C ILE A 395 -1.40 -13.36 3.28
N TRP A 396 -2.27 -13.74 2.35
CA TRP A 396 -1.94 -14.69 1.28
C TRP A 396 -1.35 -14.02 0.04
N TRP A 397 -0.39 -13.12 0.23
CA TRP A 397 0.46 -12.52 -0.81
C TRP A 397 1.80 -12.07 -0.22
N GLU A 398 2.73 -11.60 -1.06
CA GLU A 398 4.06 -11.19 -0.62
C GLU A 398 4.03 -10.08 0.43
N GLN A 399 4.78 -10.29 1.51
CA GLN A 399 4.82 -9.39 2.65
C GLN A 399 6.17 -9.48 3.35
N CYS A 400 6.59 -8.37 3.98
CA CYS A 400 7.73 -8.36 4.89
C CYS A 400 7.53 -7.27 5.94
N PHE A 401 7.30 -7.68 7.18
CA PHE A 401 7.09 -6.79 8.31
C PHE A 401 8.40 -6.11 8.73
N TYR A 402 8.30 -4.80 8.97
CA TYR A 402 9.26 -4.01 9.74
C TYR A 402 8.48 -3.29 10.82
N ASP A 403 9.09 -3.03 11.97
CA ASP A 403 8.67 -1.88 12.77
C ASP A 403 9.46 -0.63 12.35
N ALA A 404 9.05 0.54 12.83
CA ALA A 404 9.69 1.81 12.46
C ALA A 404 11.17 1.88 12.84
N LYS A 405 11.59 1.19 13.91
CA LYS A 405 12.99 1.14 14.34
C LYS A 405 13.80 0.24 13.42
N ASP A 406 13.28 -0.94 13.09
CA ASP A 406 13.91 -1.88 12.16
C ASP A 406 14.05 -1.27 10.76
N GLU A 407 13.05 -0.50 10.30
CA GLU A 407 13.14 0.25 9.04
C GLU A 407 14.27 1.29 9.11
N ALA A 408 14.33 2.11 10.17
CA ALA A 408 15.38 3.12 10.35
C ALA A 408 16.78 2.50 10.43
N ASP A 409 16.93 1.39 11.16
CA ASP A 409 18.19 0.65 11.28
C ASP A 409 18.61 0.04 9.94
N PHE A 410 17.67 -0.51 9.17
CA PHE A 410 17.95 -1.04 7.84
C PHE A 410 18.41 0.06 6.87
N ILE A 411 17.75 1.22 6.88
CA ILE A 411 18.15 2.38 6.08
C ILE A 411 19.57 2.82 6.45
N ALA A 412 19.82 3.02 7.74
CA ALA A 412 21.06 3.61 8.23
C ALA A 412 22.28 2.70 8.04
N ASN A 413 22.10 1.40 8.28
CA ASN A 413 23.21 0.46 8.37
C ASN A 413 23.44 -0.34 7.08
N HIS A 414 22.42 -0.45 6.20
CA HIS A 414 22.48 -1.33 5.03
C HIS A 414 22.06 -0.61 3.74
N LEU A 415 20.77 -0.27 3.58
CA LEU A 415 20.22 0.21 2.31
C LEU A 415 20.87 1.52 1.84
N GLY A 416 20.90 2.53 2.69
CA GLY A 416 21.51 3.83 2.37
C GLY A 416 23.00 3.72 2.02
N PRO A 417 23.83 3.07 2.84
CA PRO A 417 25.24 2.82 2.53
C PRO A 417 25.47 2.07 1.21
N VAL A 418 24.70 1.01 0.93
CA VAL A 418 24.82 0.23 -0.31
C VAL A 418 24.47 1.07 -1.54
N MET A 419 23.35 1.80 -1.50
CA MET A 419 22.96 2.65 -2.63
C MET A 419 23.98 3.77 -2.88
N LYS A 420 24.55 4.36 -1.83
CA LYS A 420 25.64 5.33 -1.97
C LYS A 420 26.92 4.71 -2.53
N ARG A 421 27.30 3.52 -2.07
CA ARG A 421 28.49 2.79 -2.56
C ARG A 421 28.37 2.53 -4.06
N ASP A 422 27.18 2.16 -4.52
CA ASP A 422 26.94 1.74 -5.89
C ASP A 422 26.49 2.88 -6.83
N GLY A 423 26.52 4.13 -6.35
CA GLY A 423 26.22 5.31 -7.17
C GLY A 423 24.73 5.55 -7.43
N LEU A 424 23.85 4.94 -6.65
CA LEU A 424 22.38 5.00 -6.77
C LEU A 424 21.73 6.02 -5.82
N GLN A 425 22.51 6.85 -5.13
CA GLN A 425 22.02 7.84 -4.15
C GLN A 425 21.15 8.95 -4.75
N ASN A 426 21.04 9.03 -6.08
CA ASN A 426 20.14 9.95 -6.77
C ASN A 426 18.71 9.41 -6.90
N ILE A 427 18.49 8.12 -6.64
CA ILE A 427 17.15 7.55 -6.51
C ILE A 427 16.66 7.90 -5.12
N SER A 428 15.61 8.70 -5.04
CA SER A 428 15.13 9.28 -3.78
C SER A 428 14.44 8.21 -2.92
N LEU A 429 14.93 8.01 -1.70
CA LEU A 429 14.39 7.02 -0.77
C LEU A 429 13.20 7.58 0.01
N LEU A 430 12.07 6.87 -0.05
CA LEU A 430 10.87 7.13 0.73
C LEU A 430 10.68 6.01 1.77
N PHE A 431 10.44 6.38 3.02
CA PHE A 431 10.13 5.39 4.07
C PHE A 431 8.61 5.21 4.21
N TYR A 432 8.21 4.27 5.07
CA TYR A 432 6.82 3.96 5.44
C TYR A 432 5.99 3.22 4.38
N ASP A 433 5.67 3.81 3.21
CA ASP A 433 4.87 3.17 2.13
C ASP A 433 3.63 2.42 2.67
N TYR A 434 2.87 3.08 3.54
CA TYR A 434 1.71 2.50 4.21
C TYR A 434 0.64 3.55 4.55
N ASN A 435 -0.41 3.10 5.22
CA ASN A 435 -1.63 3.85 5.48
C ASN A 435 -1.43 5.13 6.32
N LYS A 436 -2.13 6.21 5.94
CA LYS A 436 -1.98 7.56 6.53
C LYS A 436 -2.29 7.63 8.03
N GLY A 437 -3.06 6.70 8.60
CA GLY A 437 -3.41 6.71 10.02
C GLY A 437 -2.20 6.64 10.96
N GLY A 438 -1.20 5.82 10.64
CA GLY A 438 0.00 5.60 11.48
C GLY A 438 1.22 6.45 11.11
N MET A 439 1.12 7.32 10.11
CA MET A 439 2.30 7.93 9.46
C MET A 439 3.15 8.80 10.38
N ASN A 440 2.54 9.54 11.32
CA ASN A 440 3.26 10.49 12.17
C ASN A 440 4.06 9.78 13.26
N ASP A 441 3.47 8.79 13.91
CA ASP A 441 4.17 7.97 14.93
C ASP A 441 5.37 7.24 14.30
N TRP A 442 5.19 6.76 13.07
CA TRP A 442 6.27 6.13 12.32
C TRP A 442 7.38 7.12 11.93
N ALA A 443 6.99 8.30 11.44
CA ALA A 443 7.91 9.37 11.08
C ALA A 443 8.74 9.83 12.29
N ASP A 444 8.13 9.98 13.46
CA ASP A 444 8.82 10.38 14.69
C ASP A 444 9.96 9.42 15.06
N VAL A 445 9.78 8.11 14.83
CA VAL A 445 10.83 7.11 15.10
C VAL A 445 11.91 7.14 14.02
N VAL A 446 11.51 7.08 12.74
CA VAL A 446 12.46 6.99 11.62
C VAL A 446 13.30 8.26 11.49
N LEU A 447 12.67 9.44 11.59
CA LEU A 447 13.32 10.73 11.43
C LEU A 447 14.12 11.17 12.67
N ALA A 448 13.91 10.54 13.83
CA ALA A 448 14.79 10.70 14.98
C ALA A 448 16.14 9.98 14.80
N HIS A 449 16.27 9.06 13.84
CA HIS A 449 17.50 8.28 13.65
C HIS A 449 18.55 9.04 12.81
N PRO A 450 19.64 9.57 13.41
CA PRO A 450 20.53 10.55 12.76
C PRO A 450 21.34 9.97 11.59
N ASN A 451 21.50 8.65 11.53
CA ASN A 451 22.18 7.98 10.43
C ASN A 451 21.24 7.55 9.30
N ALA A 452 19.93 7.52 9.53
CA ALA A 452 18.96 7.17 8.51
C ALA A 452 18.58 8.42 7.69
N THR A 453 18.30 9.53 8.37
CA THR A 453 17.78 10.78 7.78
C THR A 453 18.61 11.32 6.62
N LYS A 454 19.93 11.13 6.64
CA LYS A 454 20.84 11.55 5.55
C LYS A 454 20.61 10.84 4.20
N TYR A 455 19.83 9.76 4.20
CA TYR A 455 19.47 9.01 2.99
C TYR A 455 18.01 9.22 2.58
N ILE A 456 17.18 9.76 3.46
CA ILE A 456 15.72 9.85 3.28
C ILE A 456 15.38 11.16 2.56
N SER A 457 14.50 11.05 1.56
CA SER A 457 13.97 12.20 0.81
C SER A 457 12.52 12.54 1.18
N GLY A 458 11.77 11.57 1.71
CA GLY A 458 10.35 11.74 1.99
C GLY A 458 9.68 10.52 2.58
N ILE A 459 8.36 10.56 2.64
CA ILE A 459 7.48 9.49 3.10
C ILE A 459 6.50 9.08 1.99
N ALA A 460 6.21 7.79 1.87
CA ALA A 460 5.25 7.23 0.94
C ALA A 460 3.96 6.80 1.68
N LEU A 461 2.79 7.01 1.06
CA LEU A 461 1.49 6.92 1.72
C LEU A 461 0.46 6.12 0.92
N HIS A 462 -0.33 5.30 1.62
CA HIS A 462 -1.48 4.56 1.10
C HIS A 462 -2.80 5.06 1.73
N TRP A 463 -3.94 4.79 1.10
CA TRP A 463 -5.25 5.35 1.52
C TRP A 463 -6.22 4.38 2.23
N TYR A 464 -5.80 3.14 2.52
CA TYR A 464 -6.73 2.05 2.81
C TYR A 464 -7.43 2.13 4.16
N ASP A 465 -6.91 2.92 5.09
CA ASP A 465 -7.53 3.19 6.39
C ASP A 465 -8.31 4.51 6.46
N GLY A 466 -8.51 5.16 5.31
CA GLY A 466 -9.26 6.40 5.17
C GLY A 466 -8.40 7.61 4.80
N TYR A 467 -9.04 8.77 4.74
CA TYR A 467 -8.43 10.00 4.19
C TYR A 467 -7.33 10.60 5.05
N HIS A 468 -7.49 10.63 6.39
CA HIS A 468 -6.51 11.13 7.36
C HIS A 468 -5.79 12.44 6.99
N PHE A 469 -6.46 13.38 6.33
CA PHE A 469 -5.83 14.63 5.86
C PHE A 469 -5.19 15.45 6.99
N ASN A 470 -5.71 15.33 8.22
CA ASN A 470 -5.11 15.96 9.39
C ASN A 470 -3.73 15.39 9.71
N ASN A 471 -3.50 14.08 9.49
CA ASN A 471 -2.20 13.45 9.71
C ASN A 471 -1.19 13.90 8.66
N VAL A 472 -1.61 13.93 7.39
CA VAL A 472 -0.81 14.43 6.25
C VAL A 472 -0.41 15.89 6.48
N GLN A 473 -1.37 16.72 6.93
CA GLN A 473 -1.12 18.12 7.26
C GLN A 473 -0.20 18.28 8.48
N ALA A 474 -0.33 17.42 9.49
CA ALA A 474 0.54 17.43 10.68
C ALA A 474 1.98 17.11 10.29
N PHE A 475 2.21 16.08 9.47
CA PHE A 475 3.52 15.77 8.89
C PHE A 475 4.06 16.95 8.09
N GLN A 476 3.25 17.55 7.22
CA GLN A 476 3.67 18.71 6.44
C GLN A 476 4.13 19.87 7.32
N ASN A 477 3.44 20.12 8.44
CA ASN A 477 3.78 21.19 9.36
C ASN A 477 5.07 20.90 10.15
N GLN A 478 5.32 19.64 10.48
CA GLN A 478 6.45 19.23 11.33
C GLN A 478 7.72 18.93 10.52
N TYR A 479 7.58 18.25 9.38
CA TYR A 479 8.67 17.66 8.61
C TYR A 479 8.74 18.15 7.16
N GLY A 480 7.67 18.78 6.67
CA GLY A 480 7.50 19.15 5.25
C GLY A 480 8.48 20.19 4.69
N ALA A 481 9.33 20.79 5.53
CA ALA A 481 10.41 21.66 5.09
C ALA A 481 11.58 20.86 4.47
N ASP A 482 11.83 19.66 4.99
CA ASP A 482 12.98 18.82 4.61
C ASP A 482 12.56 17.53 3.88
N TYR A 483 11.33 17.06 4.11
CA TYR A 483 10.83 15.77 3.61
C TYR A 483 9.50 15.94 2.88
N TYR A 484 9.40 15.47 1.64
CA TYR A 484 8.14 15.51 0.90
C TYR A 484 7.29 14.25 1.11
N GLN A 485 6.00 14.35 0.78
CA GLN A 485 5.02 13.27 0.91
C GLN A 485 4.56 12.84 -0.48
N LEU A 486 4.55 11.54 -0.77
CA LEU A 486 4.05 10.99 -2.04
C LEU A 486 2.98 9.94 -1.76
N ALA A 487 1.77 10.11 -2.30
CA ALA A 487 0.75 9.07 -2.27
C ALA A 487 1.14 8.00 -3.30
N SER A 488 1.61 6.86 -2.81
CA SER A 488 2.27 5.83 -3.60
C SER A 488 1.35 4.72 -4.06
N GLU A 489 0.20 4.56 -3.41
CA GLU A 489 -0.78 3.54 -3.75
C GLU A 489 -2.20 3.94 -3.28
N GLY A 490 -3.18 3.77 -4.16
CA GLY A 490 -4.59 3.79 -3.82
C GLY A 490 -5.38 2.94 -4.81
N CYS A 491 -6.27 2.09 -4.30
CA CYS A 491 -7.12 1.22 -5.12
C CYS A 491 -8.52 1.06 -4.52
N ASN A 492 -9.52 0.95 -5.38
CA ASN A 492 -10.84 0.45 -5.00
C ASN A 492 -10.84 -1.06 -5.19
N CYS A 493 -11.06 -1.82 -4.12
CA CYS A 493 -10.78 -3.25 -4.05
C CYS A 493 -11.83 -3.92 -3.15
N ASP A 494 -12.29 -5.14 -3.45
CA ASP A 494 -13.48 -5.72 -2.78
C ASP A 494 -13.34 -5.82 -1.24
N GLY A 495 -12.10 -5.88 -0.72
CA GLY A 495 -11.80 -5.89 0.72
C GLY A 495 -11.67 -4.51 1.39
N VAL A 496 -11.63 -3.42 0.62
CA VAL A 496 -11.45 -2.03 1.11
C VAL A 496 -12.57 -1.09 0.63
N LEU A 497 -13.58 -1.65 -0.04
CA LEU A 497 -14.79 -0.96 -0.44
C LEU A 497 -15.82 -1.00 0.68
N ASP A 498 -16.16 0.17 1.20
CA ASP A 498 -17.34 0.35 2.04
C ASP A 498 -18.61 0.44 1.15
N LEU A 499 -19.79 0.19 1.71
CA LEU A 499 -21.11 0.42 1.10
C LEU A 499 -21.25 1.86 0.56
N GLN A 500 -20.44 2.80 1.06
CA GLN A 500 -20.38 4.16 0.56
C GLN A 500 -19.87 4.27 -0.89
N TYR A 501 -19.12 3.29 -1.41
CA TYR A 501 -18.48 3.33 -2.74
C TYR A 501 -18.93 2.17 -3.66
N ASP A 502 -20.20 1.80 -3.55
CA ASP A 502 -20.83 0.68 -4.26
C ASP A 502 -21.02 0.91 -5.77
N THR A 503 -20.98 2.16 -6.25
CA THR A 503 -21.07 2.50 -7.69
C THR A 503 -19.74 3.00 -8.27
N GLU A 504 -19.59 2.88 -9.59
CA GLU A 504 -18.43 3.41 -10.32
C GLU A 504 -18.26 4.91 -10.12
N TRP A 505 -19.35 5.68 -10.14
CA TRP A 505 -19.32 7.11 -9.88
C TRP A 505 -18.80 7.44 -8.47
N LYS A 506 -19.30 6.72 -7.46
CA LYS A 506 -18.84 6.91 -6.07
C LYS A 506 -17.38 6.52 -5.90
N ARG A 507 -16.92 5.45 -6.57
CA ARG A 507 -15.49 5.09 -6.60
C ARG A 507 -14.63 6.18 -7.24
N ALA A 508 -15.08 6.76 -8.36
CA ALA A 508 -14.40 7.89 -8.99
C ALA A 508 -14.35 9.13 -8.07
N MET A 509 -15.44 9.43 -7.36
CA MET A 509 -15.48 10.50 -6.36
C MET A 509 -14.47 10.28 -5.23
N ARG A 510 -14.30 9.04 -4.76
CA ARG A 510 -13.27 8.68 -3.77
C ARG A 510 -11.86 9.04 -4.24
N TYR A 511 -11.50 8.71 -5.49
CA TYR A 511 -10.21 9.12 -6.09
C TYR A 511 -10.04 10.64 -6.08
N VAL A 512 -11.07 11.38 -6.49
CA VAL A 512 -11.02 12.86 -6.55
C VAL A 512 -10.89 13.46 -5.16
N GLU A 513 -11.68 13.01 -4.19
CA GLU A 513 -11.66 13.51 -2.82
C GLU A 513 -10.31 13.26 -2.14
N ASP A 514 -9.78 12.04 -2.22
CA ASP A 514 -8.48 11.71 -1.65
C ASP A 514 -7.36 12.50 -2.31
N THR A 515 -7.32 12.53 -3.66
CA THR A 515 -6.30 13.26 -4.41
C THR A 515 -6.32 14.76 -4.05
N LEU A 516 -7.48 15.40 -4.04
CA LEU A 516 -7.58 16.83 -3.71
C LEU A 516 -7.24 17.10 -2.24
N GLY A 517 -7.66 16.24 -1.32
CA GLY A 517 -7.32 16.38 0.09
C GLY A 517 -5.82 16.24 0.35
N ASP A 518 -5.18 15.26 -0.28
CA ASP A 518 -3.74 15.04 -0.23
C ASP A 518 -2.96 16.24 -0.78
N LEU A 519 -3.36 16.74 -1.96
CA LEU A 519 -2.76 17.94 -2.55
C LEU A 519 -2.93 19.16 -1.64
N ASN A 520 -4.08 19.33 -1.01
CA ASN A 520 -4.31 20.43 -0.07
C ASN A 520 -3.47 20.30 1.21
N ALA A 521 -3.09 19.08 1.60
CA ALA A 521 -2.30 18.79 2.80
C ALA A 521 -0.79 18.72 2.55
N GLY A 522 -0.32 18.88 1.31
CA GLY A 522 1.11 19.00 0.97
C GLY A 522 1.71 17.82 0.20
N VAL A 523 0.91 16.82 -0.18
CA VAL A 523 1.36 15.69 -1.01
C VAL A 523 1.75 16.18 -2.40
N VAL A 524 2.87 15.65 -2.92
CA VAL A 524 3.48 16.12 -4.18
C VAL A 524 3.00 15.35 -5.41
N GLY A 525 2.36 14.20 -5.24
CA GLY A 525 1.86 13.40 -6.35
C GLY A 525 1.03 12.21 -5.86
N TRP A 526 0.29 11.60 -6.78
CA TRP A 526 -0.65 10.54 -6.45
C TRP A 526 -0.59 9.41 -7.47
N MET A 527 -0.53 8.16 -7.01
CA MET A 527 -0.45 6.98 -7.87
C MET A 527 -1.59 6.00 -7.57
N ASP A 528 -2.36 5.69 -8.62
CA ASP A 528 -3.30 4.58 -8.62
C ASP A 528 -2.54 3.26 -8.48
N TRP A 529 -3.28 2.20 -8.16
CA TRP A 529 -2.72 0.86 -8.19
C TRP A 529 -2.63 0.31 -9.62
N SER A 530 -2.92 -0.97 -9.85
CA SER A 530 -2.76 -1.60 -11.16
C SER A 530 -3.47 -0.83 -12.27
N MET A 531 -2.72 -0.37 -13.28
CA MET A 531 -3.28 0.44 -14.39
C MET A 531 -4.06 -0.37 -15.44
N LEU A 532 -3.91 -1.69 -15.44
CA LEU A 532 -4.56 -2.58 -16.39
C LEU A 532 -4.86 -3.93 -15.74
N LEU A 533 -6.13 -4.36 -15.76
CA LEU A 533 -6.58 -5.64 -15.22
C LEU A 533 -7.60 -6.29 -16.16
N ASN A 534 -7.66 -7.62 -16.19
CA ASN A 534 -8.75 -8.34 -16.84
C ASN A 534 -10.00 -8.30 -15.96
N ILE A 535 -11.19 -8.16 -16.54
CA ILE A 535 -12.44 -8.26 -15.78
C ILE A 535 -12.66 -9.74 -15.38
N ILE A 536 -12.83 -10.01 -14.08
CA ILE A 536 -13.07 -11.36 -13.56
C ILE A 536 -14.47 -11.45 -12.93
N GLU A 537 -14.71 -10.70 -11.85
CA GLU A 537 -15.93 -10.82 -11.05
C GLU A 537 -16.41 -9.42 -10.64
N ASN A 538 -17.70 -9.12 -10.85
CA ASN A 538 -18.34 -7.86 -10.48
C ASN A 538 -17.65 -6.56 -10.98
N GLY A 539 -16.86 -6.66 -12.05
CA GLY A 539 -16.07 -5.53 -12.58
C GLY A 539 -14.67 -5.40 -11.96
N ALA A 540 -14.37 -6.14 -10.89
CA ALA A 540 -13.03 -6.27 -10.34
C ALA A 540 -12.21 -7.31 -11.12
N GLY A 541 -10.88 -7.19 -11.04
CA GLY A 541 -9.99 -7.88 -11.96
C GLY A 541 -8.66 -8.37 -11.39
N GLY A 542 -7.97 -9.14 -12.23
CA GLY A 542 -6.64 -9.72 -12.02
C GLY A 542 -5.81 -9.71 -13.32
N PRO A 543 -4.81 -10.60 -13.50
CA PRO A 543 -4.42 -11.70 -12.63
C PRO A 543 -3.98 -11.27 -11.23
N ASN A 544 -4.33 -12.07 -10.22
CA ASN A 544 -3.87 -11.94 -8.84
C ASN A 544 -3.69 -13.36 -8.29
N HIS A 545 -2.51 -13.70 -7.76
CA HIS A 545 -2.25 -15.07 -7.30
C HIS A 545 -2.77 -15.34 -5.88
N SER A 546 -3.28 -14.32 -5.19
CA SER A 546 -3.75 -14.49 -3.81
C SER A 546 -4.93 -15.45 -3.74
N ARG A 547 -4.86 -16.37 -2.78
CA ARG A 547 -5.96 -17.29 -2.47
C ARG A 547 -7.20 -16.59 -1.92
N LEU A 548 -7.04 -15.35 -1.45
CA LEU A 548 -8.13 -14.53 -0.92
C LEU A 548 -8.92 -13.82 -2.02
N LYS A 549 -8.57 -14.01 -3.31
CA LYS A 549 -9.23 -13.32 -4.43
C LYS A 549 -9.22 -11.80 -4.21
N ASN A 550 -8.03 -11.23 -3.99
CA ASN A 550 -7.83 -9.80 -3.74
C ASN A 550 -8.07 -8.99 -5.03
N TRP A 551 -9.30 -9.02 -5.56
CA TRP A 551 -9.65 -8.37 -6.81
C TRP A 551 -9.82 -6.89 -6.62
N CYS A 552 -9.29 -6.16 -7.59
CA CYS A 552 -9.24 -4.71 -7.59
C CYS A 552 -9.91 -4.17 -8.85
N TYR A 553 -10.50 -2.99 -8.75
CA TYR A 553 -10.97 -2.22 -9.90
C TYR A 553 -9.81 -1.41 -10.45
N THR A 554 -9.84 -1.13 -11.75
CA THR A 554 -8.92 -0.21 -12.40
C THR A 554 -9.69 0.71 -13.35
N HIS A 555 -9.07 1.83 -13.74
CA HIS A 555 -9.67 2.76 -14.69
C HIS A 555 -9.82 2.16 -16.10
N ILE A 556 -8.92 1.25 -16.49
CA ILE A 556 -8.94 0.61 -17.81
C ILE A 556 -8.77 -0.90 -17.63
N HIS A 557 -9.77 -1.66 -18.04
CA HIS A 557 -9.75 -3.10 -18.05
C HIS A 557 -9.48 -3.67 -19.45
N VAL A 558 -9.10 -4.95 -19.49
CA VAL A 558 -9.11 -5.80 -20.68
C VAL A 558 -10.22 -6.83 -20.55
N THR A 559 -10.86 -7.21 -21.65
CA THR A 559 -11.80 -8.34 -21.69
C THR A 559 -11.08 -9.66 -22.01
N ASN A 560 -11.79 -10.79 -21.87
CA ASN A 560 -11.29 -12.08 -22.37
C ASN A 560 -11.05 -12.10 -23.90
N SER A 561 -11.66 -11.18 -24.67
CA SER A 561 -11.39 -10.98 -26.11
C SER A 561 -10.16 -10.10 -26.40
N SER A 562 -9.40 -9.71 -25.36
CA SER A 562 -8.27 -8.77 -25.47
C SER A 562 -8.65 -7.38 -26.00
N GLU A 563 -9.89 -6.97 -25.72
CA GLU A 563 -10.39 -5.63 -26.03
C GLU A 563 -10.29 -4.73 -24.79
N LEU A 564 -9.99 -3.45 -24.99
CA LEU A 564 -9.95 -2.48 -23.89
C LEU A 564 -11.37 -2.06 -23.52
N VAL A 565 -11.66 -2.10 -22.23
CA VAL A 565 -12.86 -1.53 -21.63
C VAL A 565 -12.41 -0.46 -20.66
N VAL A 566 -12.71 0.79 -20.98
CA VAL A 566 -12.58 1.85 -19.98
C VAL A 566 -13.75 1.69 -19.03
N SER A 567 -13.49 1.69 -17.71
CA SER A 567 -14.54 1.68 -16.71
C SER A 567 -15.38 2.93 -16.88
N CYS A 568 -16.51 2.77 -17.54
CA CYS A 568 -17.37 3.85 -17.96
C CYS A 568 -18.70 3.74 -17.23
N LEU A 569 -19.23 4.90 -16.84
CA LEU A 569 -20.55 5.00 -16.23
C LEU A 569 -21.61 4.32 -17.11
N PRO A 570 -22.70 3.77 -16.52
CA PRO A 570 -23.71 2.94 -17.19
C PRO A 570 -24.42 3.55 -18.41
N HIS A 571 -24.07 4.77 -18.80
CA HIS A 571 -24.62 5.52 -19.93
C HIS A 571 -23.58 5.92 -20.99
N CYS A 572 -22.31 5.53 -20.85
CA CYS A 572 -21.32 5.78 -21.89
C CYS A 572 -21.56 4.78 -23.04
N THR A 573 -21.91 5.30 -24.21
CA THR A 573 -22.12 4.50 -25.44
C THR A 573 -20.85 4.15 -26.15
#